data_AF-A0A975K8C0-F1
#
_entry.id   AF-A0A975K8C0-F1
#
_cell.length_a   1.000
_cell.length_b   1.000
_cell.length_c   1.000
_cell.angle_alpha   90.00
_cell.angle_beta   90.00
_cell.angle_gamma   90.00
#
_symmetry.space_group_name_H-M   'P 1'
#
loop_
_entity.id
_entity.type
_entity.pdbx_description
1 polymer ?
#
loop_
_entity_poly.entity_id
_entity_poly.type
_entity_poly.pdbx_seq_one_letter_code
_entity_poly.pdbx_strand_id
1 'polypeptide(L)'
;MLRDRLAELSSPPSCAILDFDETLWLRNSTEEFLHAVRPNIIAAIVLQILGQLKPWRLISRQHPEYYRDWIRIAAVLVLAPWSYFTWRRVAARMGPQYVNTVLLKAIRDARPGKIFVASYGFGFIIRPLLKAIDRDMELVASASLRRGAALRRIGKGRALTSLLGADMVKNSIVVTDNFVDRDLCMLSDHGIYIQWRDAVYRQAGLSPMLPLSYTARIKRPTERYVLHGILGYDYAVLWLAYALLSPSMIATSIAIGFYLLAFFAVYEIGYYENDRVGLAREKKPVVSAEFAELGHNFKPAWAWIFGIVLAAIGAAVQTFGQPAVTTRIGDLSGVNLFAWYWCMAMTLLIATRLTFMWFNSLTPRLRIVPMLILQVERTLGYALMLAIDVAGAVLCVSHAIGRWVPYVIYRFGGDRRDFPAHIATLVVFMVCLPMVAIIDRLPITSNFTIEFFVITTYLVARAAKDLQKYRRTMKAAAQ
;
A
#
# COMPACT_ATOMS: atom_id res chain seq x y z
N MET A 1 -8.50 5.20 -38.33
CA MET A 1 -8.25 6.53 -37.72
C MET A 1 -6.81 7.01 -37.93
N LEU A 2 -5.77 6.40 -37.34
CA LEU A 2 -4.38 6.87 -37.51
C LEU A 2 -3.94 6.89 -38.98
N ARG A 3 -4.16 5.78 -39.70
CA ARG A 3 -3.81 5.69 -41.13
C ARG A 3 -4.58 6.71 -41.97
N ASP A 4 -5.87 6.88 -41.70
CA ASP A 4 -6.72 7.81 -42.45
C ASP A 4 -6.23 9.25 -42.26
N ARG A 5 -5.92 9.66 -41.02
CA ARG A 5 -5.34 11.00 -40.75
C ARG A 5 -3.96 11.21 -41.36
N LEU A 6 -3.14 10.17 -41.43
CA LEU A 6 -1.83 10.26 -42.08
C LEU A 6 -1.94 10.25 -43.61
N ALA A 7 -3.02 9.68 -44.17
CA ALA A 7 -3.28 9.69 -45.60
C ALA A 7 -3.80 11.04 -46.11
N GLU A 8 -4.34 11.88 -45.22
CA GLU A 8 -4.76 13.26 -45.51
C GLU A 8 -3.57 14.24 -45.71
N LEU A 9 -2.33 13.78 -45.48
CA LEU A 9 -1.13 14.59 -45.66
C LEU A 9 -0.85 14.81 -47.16
N SER A 10 -1.00 16.06 -47.61
CA SER A 10 -0.73 16.47 -49.00
C SER A 10 0.76 16.48 -49.38
N SER A 11 1.66 16.49 -48.39
CA SER A 11 3.11 16.49 -48.57
C SER A 11 3.81 15.77 -47.41
N PRO A 12 5.01 15.19 -47.62
CA PRO A 12 5.77 14.56 -46.55
C PRO A 12 6.12 15.57 -45.46
N PRO A 13 5.84 15.29 -44.18
CA PRO A 13 6.14 16.19 -43.08
C PRO A 13 7.65 16.26 -42.81
N SER A 14 8.11 17.40 -42.29
CA SER A 14 9.52 17.62 -41.99
C SER A 14 10.07 16.62 -40.96
N CYS A 15 9.26 16.27 -39.96
CA CYS A 15 9.60 15.25 -38.97
C CYS A 15 8.34 14.64 -38.34
N ALA A 16 8.54 13.55 -37.60
CA ALA A 16 7.56 12.99 -36.68
C ALA A 16 8.09 13.07 -35.26
N ILE A 17 7.27 13.51 -34.31
CA ILE A 17 7.57 13.60 -32.88
C ILE A 17 6.66 12.62 -32.15
N LEU A 18 7.25 11.57 -31.56
CA LEU A 18 6.51 10.51 -30.89
C LEU A 18 6.72 10.59 -29.38
N ASP A 19 5.64 10.48 -28.61
CA ASP A 19 5.78 10.15 -27.20
C ASP A 19 6.33 8.72 -27.04
N PHE A 20 7.05 8.50 -25.95
CA PHE A 20 7.71 7.22 -25.73
C PHE A 20 6.83 6.23 -24.97
N ASP A 21 6.55 6.54 -23.70
CA ASP A 21 5.82 5.64 -22.81
C ASP A 21 4.37 5.53 -23.25
N GLU A 22 3.83 4.32 -23.34
CA GLU A 22 2.44 4.02 -23.72
C GLU A 22 2.03 4.48 -25.14
N THR A 23 2.96 5.06 -25.92
CA THR A 23 2.80 5.44 -27.34
C THR A 23 3.73 4.65 -28.27
N LEU A 24 5.03 4.98 -28.34
CA LEU A 24 6.01 4.24 -29.14
C LEU A 24 6.37 2.90 -28.50
N TRP A 25 6.39 2.86 -27.18
CA TRP A 25 6.66 1.68 -26.37
C TRP A 25 5.47 1.42 -25.47
N LEU A 26 4.80 0.27 -25.63
CA LEU A 26 3.49 -0.05 -25.03
C LEU A 26 3.55 -0.37 -23.51
N ARG A 27 4.59 0.14 -22.84
CA ARG A 27 4.87 0.00 -21.41
C ARG A 27 5.40 1.33 -20.88
N ASN A 28 5.38 1.47 -19.56
CA ASN A 28 6.01 2.61 -18.88
C ASN A 28 7.50 2.32 -18.60
N SER A 29 8.40 3.05 -19.24
CA SER A 29 9.86 2.89 -19.13
C SER A 29 10.39 3.02 -17.70
N THR A 30 9.82 3.93 -16.93
CA THR A 30 10.22 4.14 -15.53
C THR A 30 9.83 2.96 -14.66
N GLU A 31 8.60 2.46 -14.78
CA GLU A 31 8.18 1.29 -14.01
C GLU A 31 8.97 0.03 -14.42
N GLU A 32 9.21 -0.21 -15.71
CA GLU A 32 9.99 -1.36 -16.15
C GLU A 32 11.45 -1.31 -15.70
N PHE A 33 12.06 -0.11 -15.66
CA PHE A 33 13.37 0.08 -15.04
C PHE A 33 13.36 -0.30 -13.56
N LEU A 34 12.39 0.23 -12.80
CA LEU A 34 12.27 -0.05 -11.37
C LEU A 34 11.98 -1.54 -11.09
N HIS A 35 11.24 -2.21 -11.97
CA HIS A 35 10.96 -3.64 -11.88
C HIS A 35 12.19 -4.52 -12.18
N ALA A 36 13.08 -4.05 -13.07
CA ALA A 36 14.31 -4.76 -13.43
C ALA A 36 15.42 -4.68 -12.36
N VAL A 37 15.27 -3.79 -11.36
CA VAL A 37 16.27 -3.58 -10.31
C VAL A 37 16.47 -4.85 -9.49
N ARG A 38 17.74 -5.13 -9.18
CA ARG A 38 18.15 -6.24 -8.32
C ARG A 38 19.00 -5.72 -7.16
N PRO A 39 18.82 -6.23 -5.92
CA PRO A 39 17.82 -7.23 -5.51
C PRO A 39 16.39 -6.65 -5.46
N ASN A 40 15.43 -7.38 -6.04
CA ASN A 40 14.06 -6.89 -6.23
C ASN A 40 13.33 -6.65 -4.88
N ILE A 41 13.58 -7.49 -3.87
CA ILE A 41 12.92 -7.38 -2.56
C ILE A 41 13.24 -6.04 -1.88
N ILE A 42 14.51 -5.61 -1.89
CA ILE A 42 14.91 -4.33 -1.30
C ILE A 42 14.27 -3.17 -2.06
N ALA A 43 14.27 -3.24 -3.40
CA ALA A 43 13.59 -2.25 -4.22
C ALA A 43 12.09 -2.18 -3.93
N ALA A 44 11.41 -3.33 -3.79
CA ALA A 44 9.99 -3.40 -3.44
C ALA A 44 9.71 -2.80 -2.06
N ILE A 45 10.53 -3.11 -1.05
CA ILE A 45 10.42 -2.52 0.29
C ILE A 45 10.48 -0.99 0.20
N VAL A 46 11.52 -0.47 -0.44
CA VAL A 46 11.77 0.98 -0.53
C VAL A 46 10.68 1.68 -1.32
N LEU A 47 10.28 1.13 -2.48
CA LEU A 47 9.23 1.71 -3.32
C LEU A 47 7.87 1.72 -2.61
N GLN A 48 7.54 0.70 -1.83
CA GLN A 48 6.30 0.67 -1.04
C GLN A 48 6.36 1.67 0.12
N ILE A 49 7.47 1.75 0.87
CA ILE A 49 7.66 2.75 1.93
C ILE A 49 7.52 4.17 1.37
N LEU A 50 8.19 4.47 0.25
CA LEU A 50 8.04 5.75 -0.44
C LEU A 50 6.60 6.01 -0.89
N GLY A 51 5.90 4.97 -1.36
CA GLY A 51 4.50 5.04 -1.75
C GLY A 51 3.55 5.35 -0.58
N GLN A 52 3.90 4.95 0.65
CA GLN A 52 3.14 5.25 1.86
C GLN A 52 3.47 6.65 2.41
N LEU A 53 4.76 6.97 2.54
CA LEU A 53 5.22 8.26 3.07
C LEU A 53 4.95 9.42 2.11
N LYS A 54 4.98 9.15 0.79
CA LYS A 54 4.79 10.12 -0.29
C LYS A 54 5.62 11.40 -0.10
N PRO A 55 6.96 11.29 0.11
CA PRO A 55 7.81 12.44 0.48
C PRO A 55 7.80 13.57 -0.55
N TRP A 56 7.52 13.26 -1.83
CA TRP A 56 7.36 14.27 -2.89
C TRP A 56 6.26 15.30 -2.61
N ARG A 57 5.27 14.99 -1.75
CA ARG A 57 4.25 15.96 -1.31
C ARG A 57 4.80 17.07 -0.42
N LEU A 58 5.97 16.85 0.20
CA LEU A 58 6.66 17.87 0.98
C LEU A 58 7.42 18.85 0.08
N ILE A 59 7.90 18.38 -1.08
CA ILE A 59 8.64 19.21 -2.05
C ILE A 59 7.68 20.13 -2.81
N SER A 60 6.55 19.58 -3.29
CA SER A 60 5.53 20.37 -3.97
C SER A 60 4.14 19.87 -3.57
N ARG A 61 3.31 20.80 -3.09
CA ARG A 61 1.90 20.54 -2.80
C ARG A 61 1.02 20.60 -4.04
N GLN A 62 1.37 21.46 -5.00
CA GLN A 62 0.59 21.69 -6.22
C GLN A 62 0.87 20.60 -7.27
N HIS A 63 2.13 20.19 -7.43
CA HIS A 63 2.56 19.21 -8.44
C HIS A 63 3.45 18.10 -7.85
N PRO A 64 2.96 17.34 -6.85
CA PRO A 64 3.72 16.27 -6.21
C PRO A 64 4.19 15.18 -7.18
N GLU A 65 3.41 14.90 -8.22
CA GLU A 65 3.66 13.88 -9.24
C GLU A 65 4.92 14.15 -10.07
N TYR A 66 5.33 15.42 -10.23
CA TYR A 66 6.53 15.76 -11.00
C TYR A 66 7.81 15.20 -10.37
N TYR A 67 7.82 15.07 -9.05
CA TYR A 67 8.97 14.63 -8.26
C TYR A 67 8.90 13.15 -7.91
N ARG A 68 7.71 12.52 -8.01
CA ARG A 68 7.49 11.11 -7.61
C ARG A 68 8.50 10.16 -8.25
N ASP A 69 8.58 10.16 -9.57
CA ASP A 69 9.44 9.21 -10.31
C ASP A 69 10.92 9.48 -10.07
N TRP A 70 11.30 10.76 -9.96
CA TRP A 70 12.66 11.18 -9.66
C TRP A 70 13.11 10.65 -8.30
N ILE A 71 12.30 10.82 -7.25
CA ILE A 71 12.62 10.31 -5.91
C ILE A 71 12.69 8.78 -5.92
N ARG A 72 11.75 8.09 -6.58
CA ARG A 72 11.73 6.63 -6.67
C ARG A 72 13.00 6.09 -7.34
N ILE A 73 13.38 6.66 -8.48
CA ILE A 73 14.61 6.27 -9.20
C ILE A 73 15.86 6.60 -8.39
N ALA A 74 15.93 7.81 -7.81
CA ALA A 74 17.08 8.22 -7.01
C ALA A 74 17.29 7.30 -5.81
N ALA A 75 16.22 7.00 -5.05
CA ALA A 75 16.29 6.10 -3.90
C ALA A 75 16.77 4.71 -4.31
N VAL A 76 16.26 4.18 -5.42
CA VAL A 76 16.68 2.86 -5.91
C VAL A 76 18.12 2.84 -6.43
N LEU A 77 18.57 3.90 -7.10
CA LEU A 77 19.95 4.00 -7.57
C LEU A 77 20.96 4.19 -6.44
N VAL A 78 20.58 4.81 -5.33
CA VAL A 78 21.41 4.86 -4.11
C VAL A 78 21.61 3.45 -3.54
N LEU A 79 20.56 2.63 -3.55
CA LEU A 79 20.60 1.27 -2.98
C LEU A 79 21.20 0.23 -3.92
N ALA A 80 20.98 0.37 -5.21
CA ALA A 80 21.39 -0.58 -6.25
C ALA A 80 22.00 0.16 -7.45
N PRO A 81 23.15 0.84 -7.29
CA PRO A 81 23.74 1.69 -8.32
C PRO A 81 24.08 0.93 -9.61
N TRP A 82 24.41 -0.36 -9.51
CA TRP A 82 24.66 -1.22 -10.67
C TRP A 82 23.44 -1.33 -11.61
N SER A 83 22.22 -1.05 -11.12
CA SER A 83 20.99 -1.05 -11.93
C SER A 83 21.08 -0.09 -13.12
N TYR A 84 21.86 0.99 -12.98
CA TYR A 84 22.17 1.90 -14.08
C TYR A 84 22.85 1.18 -15.26
N PHE A 85 23.82 0.30 -14.97
CA PHE A 85 24.60 -0.41 -15.98
C PHE A 85 23.87 -1.66 -16.49
N THR A 86 23.26 -2.44 -15.58
CA THR A 86 22.54 -3.67 -15.95
C THR A 86 21.30 -3.36 -16.80
N TRP A 87 20.67 -2.20 -16.60
CA TRP A 87 19.53 -1.75 -17.40
C TRP A 87 19.83 -1.76 -18.90
N ARG A 88 21.05 -1.41 -19.33
CA ARG A 88 21.39 -1.41 -20.76
C ARG A 88 21.18 -2.77 -21.43
N ARG A 89 21.51 -3.86 -20.73
CA ARG A 89 21.32 -5.22 -21.22
C ARG A 89 19.85 -5.63 -21.21
N VAL A 90 19.12 -5.23 -20.16
CA VAL A 90 17.68 -5.49 -20.04
C VAL A 90 16.91 -4.75 -21.14
N ALA A 91 17.18 -3.47 -21.31
CA ALA A 91 16.60 -2.61 -22.34
C ALA A 91 16.87 -3.13 -23.76
N ALA A 92 18.08 -3.64 -24.04
CA ALA A 92 18.40 -4.24 -25.33
C ALA A 92 17.52 -5.45 -25.68
N ARG A 93 17.06 -6.21 -24.68
CA ARG A 93 16.14 -7.34 -24.86
C ARG A 93 14.69 -6.90 -24.90
N MET A 94 14.30 -5.94 -24.04
CA MET A 94 12.91 -5.52 -23.87
C MET A 94 12.42 -4.51 -24.91
N GLY A 95 13.31 -3.68 -25.48
CA GLY A 95 12.96 -2.65 -26.45
C GLY A 95 12.09 -3.20 -27.59
N PRO A 96 12.56 -4.21 -28.36
CA PRO A 96 11.81 -4.80 -29.46
C PRO A 96 10.51 -5.51 -29.05
N GLN A 97 10.37 -5.95 -27.80
CA GLN A 97 9.24 -6.77 -27.37
C GLN A 97 7.94 -5.97 -27.23
N TYR A 98 8.04 -4.68 -26.87
CA TYR A 98 6.89 -3.83 -26.58
C TYR A 98 6.80 -2.62 -27.52
N VAL A 99 7.55 -2.61 -28.61
CA VAL A 99 7.42 -1.55 -29.62
C VAL A 99 6.03 -1.60 -30.25
N ASN A 100 5.43 -0.43 -30.42
CA ASN A 100 4.19 -0.28 -31.16
C ASN A 100 4.47 -0.35 -32.67
N THR A 101 4.46 -1.58 -33.21
CA THR A 101 4.74 -1.83 -34.64
C THR A 101 3.71 -1.20 -35.56
N VAL A 102 2.45 -1.06 -35.11
CA VAL A 102 1.38 -0.43 -35.88
C VAL A 102 1.64 1.06 -36.06
N LEU A 103 1.98 1.76 -34.97
CA LEU A 103 2.38 3.16 -35.02
C LEU A 103 3.63 3.35 -35.88
N LEU A 104 4.67 2.56 -35.62
CA LEU A 104 5.93 2.71 -36.30
C LEU A 104 5.82 2.49 -37.81
N LYS A 105 5.02 1.49 -38.23
CA LYS A 105 4.72 1.28 -39.64
C LYS A 105 3.97 2.46 -40.25
N ALA A 106 2.91 2.94 -39.59
CA ALA A 106 2.12 4.07 -40.09
C ALA A 106 2.96 5.36 -40.23
N ILE A 107 3.84 5.64 -39.28
CA ILE A 107 4.74 6.80 -39.34
C ILE A 107 5.78 6.64 -40.46
N ARG A 108 6.35 5.45 -40.64
CA ARG A 108 7.30 5.20 -41.75
C ARG A 108 6.62 5.30 -43.12
N ASP A 109 5.39 4.84 -43.24
CA ASP A 109 4.59 4.94 -44.48
C ASP A 109 4.32 6.42 -44.85
N ALA A 110 4.21 7.31 -43.85
CA ALA A 110 4.10 8.77 -44.05
C ALA A 110 5.42 9.46 -44.44
N ARG A 111 6.55 8.73 -44.44
CA ARG A 111 7.90 9.17 -44.88
C ARG A 111 8.35 10.53 -44.31
N PRO A 112 8.36 10.73 -42.98
CA PRO A 112 8.90 11.94 -42.38
C PRO A 112 10.40 12.04 -42.63
N GLY A 113 10.95 13.26 -42.73
CA GLY A 113 12.39 13.47 -42.87
C GLY A 113 13.22 12.90 -41.71
N LYS A 114 12.70 13.00 -40.47
CA LYS A 114 13.32 12.42 -39.27
C LYS A 114 12.28 12.04 -38.22
N ILE A 115 12.59 11.03 -37.40
CA ILE A 115 11.74 10.60 -36.27
C ILE A 115 12.41 11.00 -34.96
N PHE A 116 11.76 11.90 -34.24
CA PHE A 116 12.14 12.36 -32.91
C PHE A 116 11.26 11.71 -31.84
N VAL A 117 11.85 11.45 -30.69
CA VAL A 117 11.16 10.95 -29.50
C VAL A 117 11.26 11.99 -28.40
N ALA A 118 10.14 12.22 -27.71
CA ALA A 118 10.03 13.15 -26.58
C ALA A 118 9.29 12.47 -25.43
N SER A 119 9.83 12.51 -24.22
CA SER A 119 9.19 11.87 -23.06
C SER A 119 9.50 12.61 -21.77
N TYR A 120 8.62 12.51 -20.78
CA TYR A 120 8.94 12.93 -19.42
C TYR A 120 9.78 11.89 -18.65
N GLY A 121 9.96 10.70 -19.19
CA GLY A 121 10.83 9.67 -18.65
C GLY A 121 12.32 10.02 -18.76
N PHE A 122 13.17 9.21 -18.15
CA PHE A 122 14.59 9.54 -17.98
C PHE A 122 15.43 9.11 -19.18
N GLY A 123 16.28 10.02 -19.68
CA GLY A 123 17.10 9.75 -20.87
C GLY A 123 18.00 8.53 -20.75
N PHE A 124 18.57 8.25 -19.57
CA PHE A 124 19.40 7.05 -19.37
C PHE A 124 18.58 5.75 -19.38
N ILE A 125 17.27 5.83 -19.14
CA ILE A 125 16.33 4.70 -19.20
C ILE A 125 15.88 4.49 -20.66
N ILE A 126 15.49 5.57 -21.32
CA ILE A 126 14.87 5.53 -22.66
C ILE A 126 15.89 5.30 -23.77
N ARG A 127 17.07 5.95 -23.75
CA ARG A 127 18.05 5.83 -24.84
C ARG A 127 18.47 4.38 -25.14
N PRO A 128 18.73 3.51 -24.15
CA PRO A 128 19.04 2.10 -24.41
C PRO A 128 17.87 1.33 -25.05
N LEU A 129 16.62 1.63 -24.68
CA LEU A 129 15.43 1.03 -25.30
C LEU A 129 15.31 1.49 -26.75
N LEU A 130 15.42 2.81 -26.99
CA LEU A 130 15.30 3.40 -28.31
C LEU A 130 16.34 2.83 -29.27
N LYS A 131 17.61 2.76 -28.85
CA LYS A 131 18.71 2.17 -29.63
C LYS A 131 18.46 0.70 -30.02
N ALA A 132 17.68 -0.03 -29.22
CA ALA A 132 17.33 -1.42 -29.50
C ALA A 132 16.11 -1.55 -30.43
N ILE A 133 15.23 -0.55 -30.45
CA ILE A 133 14.07 -0.47 -31.35
C ILE A 133 14.50 -0.02 -32.74
N ASP A 134 15.16 1.13 -32.81
CA ASP A 134 15.62 1.76 -34.03
C ASP A 134 16.77 2.73 -33.72
N ARG A 135 17.90 2.59 -34.41
CA ARG A 135 19.08 3.43 -34.17
C ARG A 135 18.96 4.82 -34.79
N ASP A 136 18.06 4.99 -35.75
CA ASP A 136 17.90 6.23 -36.50
C ASP A 136 16.96 7.22 -35.79
N MET A 137 16.24 6.76 -34.76
CA MET A 137 15.41 7.60 -33.91
C MET A 137 16.25 8.37 -32.89
N GLU A 138 15.92 9.65 -32.70
CA GLU A 138 16.64 10.52 -31.76
C GLU A 138 15.75 10.93 -30.59
N LEU A 139 16.24 10.70 -29.36
CA LEU A 139 15.61 11.21 -28.14
C LEU A 139 16.01 12.68 -27.90
N VAL A 140 15.10 13.59 -28.21
CA VAL A 140 15.33 15.05 -28.17
C VAL A 140 15.00 15.64 -26.81
N ALA A 141 13.90 15.23 -26.20
CA ALA A 141 13.47 15.71 -24.88
C ALA A 141 13.29 14.55 -23.91
N SER A 142 13.99 14.60 -22.77
CA SER A 142 13.84 13.64 -21.67
C SER A 142 14.23 14.24 -20.32
N ALA A 143 13.70 13.69 -19.23
CA ALA A 143 14.15 14.04 -17.89
C ALA A 143 15.58 13.52 -17.64
N SER A 144 16.27 14.15 -16.69
CA SER A 144 17.59 13.71 -16.21
C SER A 144 17.59 13.58 -14.69
N LEU A 145 18.51 12.78 -14.15
CA LEU A 145 18.66 12.64 -12.69
C LEU A 145 19.00 13.97 -12.00
N ARG A 146 19.69 14.89 -12.70
CA ARG A 146 20.05 16.21 -12.17
C ARG A 146 18.88 17.20 -12.19
N ARG A 147 17.96 17.07 -13.16
CA ARG A 147 16.87 18.02 -13.40
C ARG A 147 15.52 17.28 -13.56
N GLY A 148 15.23 16.34 -12.66
CA GLY A 148 14.13 15.37 -12.82
C GLY A 148 12.76 15.99 -13.08
N ALA A 149 12.41 17.07 -12.37
CA ALA A 149 11.13 17.76 -12.53
C ALA A 149 11.17 18.95 -13.52
N ALA A 150 12.34 19.31 -14.05
CA ALA A 150 12.48 20.54 -14.86
C ALA A 150 11.68 20.47 -16.16
N LEU A 151 11.75 19.33 -16.87
CA LEU A 151 11.02 19.15 -18.12
C LEU A 151 9.50 19.22 -17.92
N ARG A 152 8.99 18.57 -16.86
CA ARG A 152 7.55 18.61 -16.51
C ARG A 152 7.05 20.01 -16.13
N ARG A 153 7.91 20.85 -15.52
CA ARG A 153 7.55 22.25 -15.22
C ARG A 153 7.54 23.15 -16.46
N ILE A 154 8.39 22.87 -17.44
CA ILE A 154 8.49 23.67 -18.68
C ILE A 154 7.42 23.24 -19.70
N GLY A 155 7.06 21.95 -19.73
CA GLY A 155 6.16 21.34 -20.71
C GLY A 155 6.92 20.79 -21.93
N LYS A 156 6.47 19.65 -22.47
CA LYS A 156 7.08 19.03 -23.67
C LYS A 156 7.02 19.96 -24.88
N GLY A 157 5.90 20.65 -25.10
CA GLY A 157 5.71 21.55 -26.23
C GLY A 157 6.78 22.65 -26.28
N ARG A 158 6.89 23.43 -25.21
CA ARG A 158 7.89 24.50 -25.09
C ARG A 158 9.33 23.98 -25.17
N ALA A 159 9.62 22.82 -24.56
CA ALA A 159 10.94 22.21 -24.64
C ALA A 159 11.32 21.81 -26.08
N LEU A 160 10.38 21.24 -26.84
CA LEU A 160 10.59 20.86 -28.23
C LEU A 160 10.70 22.08 -29.15
N THR A 161 9.86 23.10 -28.98
CA THR A 161 9.97 24.37 -29.73
C THR A 161 11.34 25.02 -29.53
N SER A 162 11.89 24.94 -28.31
CA SER A 162 13.21 25.50 -28.00
C SER A 162 14.36 24.70 -28.62
N LEU A 163 14.18 23.40 -28.89
CA LEU A 163 15.22 22.51 -29.42
C LEU A 163 15.16 22.33 -30.94
N LEU A 164 13.96 22.31 -31.52
CA LEU A 164 13.73 22.03 -32.94
C LEU A 164 13.28 23.27 -33.73
N GLY A 165 12.86 24.34 -33.05
CA GLY A 165 12.26 25.52 -33.66
C GLY A 165 10.74 25.39 -33.84
N ALA A 166 10.04 26.52 -33.84
CA ALA A 166 8.57 26.57 -33.91
C ALA A 166 8.04 26.00 -35.23
N ASP A 167 8.65 26.36 -36.36
CA ASP A 167 8.20 25.92 -37.68
C ASP A 167 8.34 24.41 -37.89
N MET A 168 9.40 23.81 -37.33
CA MET A 168 9.59 22.36 -37.41
C MET A 168 8.54 21.62 -36.57
N VAL A 169 8.24 22.12 -35.36
CA VAL A 169 7.20 21.53 -34.51
C VAL A 169 5.83 21.68 -35.17
N LYS A 170 5.55 22.85 -35.75
CA LYS A 170 4.28 23.12 -36.43
C LYS A 170 4.01 22.15 -37.58
N ASN A 171 5.01 21.93 -38.44
CA ASN A 171 4.90 21.04 -39.61
C ASN A 171 5.19 19.56 -39.29
N SER A 172 5.26 19.17 -38.02
CA SER A 172 5.54 17.79 -37.62
C SER A 172 4.27 16.96 -37.43
N ILE A 173 4.37 15.64 -37.59
CA ILE A 173 3.37 14.72 -37.04
C ILE A 173 3.65 14.54 -35.56
N VAL A 174 2.69 14.83 -34.68
CA VAL A 174 2.80 14.55 -33.24
C VAL A 174 1.88 13.40 -32.89
N VAL A 175 2.39 12.38 -32.18
CA VAL A 175 1.56 11.31 -31.62
C VAL A 175 1.82 11.15 -30.12
N THR A 176 0.74 11.15 -29.33
CA THR A 176 0.76 10.93 -27.87
C THR A 176 -0.51 10.20 -27.40
N ASP A 177 -0.40 9.47 -26.31
CA ASP A 177 -1.51 8.84 -25.57
C ASP A 177 -1.96 9.68 -24.36
N ASN A 178 -1.18 10.71 -24.01
CA ASN A 178 -1.36 11.47 -22.78
C ASN A 178 -1.93 12.86 -23.04
N PHE A 179 -3.06 13.17 -22.39
CA PHE A 179 -3.72 14.47 -22.49
C PHE A 179 -2.87 15.61 -21.92
N VAL A 180 -1.91 15.32 -21.04
CA VAL A 180 -0.96 16.33 -20.52
C VAL A 180 -0.10 16.94 -21.64
N ASP A 181 0.10 16.21 -22.74
CA ASP A 181 0.84 16.69 -23.92
C ASP A 181 -0.05 17.43 -24.92
N ARG A 182 -1.26 17.86 -24.51
CA ARG A 182 -2.14 18.66 -25.35
C ARG A 182 -1.45 19.93 -25.85
N ASP A 183 -0.55 20.52 -25.06
CA ASP A 183 0.26 21.66 -25.49
C ASP A 183 1.06 21.34 -26.76
N LEU A 184 1.70 20.17 -26.82
CA LEU A 184 2.45 19.71 -27.98
C LEU A 184 1.53 19.39 -29.17
N CYS A 185 0.39 18.74 -28.94
CA CYS A 185 -0.57 18.49 -30.01
C CYS A 185 -1.17 19.76 -30.61
N MET A 186 -1.36 20.82 -29.83
CA MET A 186 -1.87 22.12 -30.31
C MET A 186 -0.82 22.94 -31.06
N LEU A 187 0.47 22.66 -30.83
CA LEU A 187 1.58 23.32 -31.52
C LEU A 187 1.88 22.72 -32.89
N SER A 188 1.33 21.55 -33.21
CA SER A 188 1.52 20.82 -34.47
C SER A 188 0.22 20.83 -35.28
N ASP A 189 0.31 21.07 -36.58
CA ASP A 189 -0.83 21.02 -37.50
C ASP A 189 -1.36 19.57 -37.66
N HIS A 190 -0.57 18.58 -37.28
CA HIS A 190 -0.88 17.15 -37.34
C HIS A 190 -0.72 16.47 -35.98
N GLY A 191 -1.30 17.08 -34.94
CA GLY A 191 -1.40 16.51 -33.60
C GLY A 191 -2.43 15.38 -33.51
N ILE A 192 -1.99 14.19 -33.10
CA ILE A 192 -2.83 13.00 -33.00
C ILE A 192 -2.78 12.44 -31.57
N TYR A 193 -3.95 12.42 -30.94
CA TYR A 193 -4.16 11.80 -29.63
C TYR A 193 -4.76 10.40 -29.80
N ILE A 194 -4.07 9.35 -29.33
CA ILE A 194 -4.54 7.97 -29.42
C ILE A 194 -4.21 7.20 -28.15
N GLN A 195 -5.23 6.64 -27.51
CA GLN A 195 -5.04 5.62 -26.47
C GLN A 195 -4.90 4.24 -27.12
N TRP A 196 -3.80 3.56 -26.83
CA TRP A 196 -3.50 2.25 -27.39
C TRP A 196 -4.06 1.13 -26.50
N ARG A 197 -4.88 0.26 -27.08
CA ARG A 197 -5.48 -0.88 -26.35
C ARG A 197 -4.44 -1.82 -25.73
N ASP A 198 -3.29 -1.96 -26.39
CA ASP A 198 -2.22 -2.88 -25.97
C ASP A 198 -1.21 -2.24 -24.99
N ALA A 199 -1.33 -0.93 -24.75
CA ALA A 199 -0.55 -0.24 -23.73
C ALA A 199 -1.01 -0.71 -22.33
N VAL A 200 -0.06 -1.12 -21.50
CA VAL A 200 -0.35 -1.59 -20.14
C VAL A 200 0.58 -0.92 -19.15
N TYR A 201 0.00 -0.17 -18.23
CA TYR A 201 0.70 0.34 -17.06
C TYR A 201 0.77 -0.75 -15.98
N ARG A 202 1.98 -1.02 -15.47
CA ARG A 202 2.20 -1.91 -14.32
C ARG A 202 3.13 -1.25 -13.33
N GLN A 203 2.63 -0.99 -12.12
CA GLN A 203 3.45 -0.35 -11.10
C GLN A 203 4.52 -1.32 -10.54
N ALA A 204 5.78 -0.88 -10.55
CA ALA A 204 6.89 -1.63 -9.97
C ALA A 204 6.93 -1.55 -8.43
N GLY A 205 7.57 -2.57 -7.85
CA GLY A 205 7.81 -2.66 -6.41
C GLY A 205 6.61 -3.16 -5.59
N LEU A 206 5.55 -3.66 -6.22
CA LEU A 206 4.38 -4.20 -5.52
C LEU A 206 4.56 -5.65 -5.04
N SER A 207 5.55 -6.38 -5.55
CA SER A 207 5.79 -7.79 -5.24
C SER A 207 7.20 -7.99 -4.65
N PRO A 208 7.34 -8.63 -3.47
CA PRO A 208 6.24 -9.02 -2.58
C PRO A 208 5.58 -7.79 -1.94
N MET A 209 4.27 -7.90 -1.65
CA MET A 209 3.58 -6.89 -0.84
C MET A 209 4.13 -6.87 0.60
N LEU A 210 4.40 -5.67 1.12
CA LEU A 210 4.75 -5.46 2.52
C LEU A 210 3.55 -5.68 3.45
N PRO A 211 3.79 -5.92 4.76
CA PRO A 211 2.72 -5.93 5.75
C PRO A 211 1.85 -4.67 5.64
N LEU A 212 0.54 -4.85 5.76
CA LEU A 212 -0.52 -3.83 5.60
C LEU A 212 -0.80 -3.42 4.14
N SER A 213 0.05 -3.73 3.16
CA SER A 213 -0.18 -3.36 1.77
C SER A 213 -1.39 -4.09 1.17
N TYR A 214 -1.60 -5.36 1.51
CA TYR A 214 -2.75 -6.12 1.04
C TYR A 214 -4.05 -5.52 1.58
N THR A 215 -4.07 -5.20 2.87
CA THR A 215 -5.21 -4.57 3.55
C THR A 215 -5.50 -3.20 2.95
N ALA A 216 -4.46 -2.38 2.76
CA ALA A 216 -4.59 -1.01 2.30
C ALA A 216 -5.00 -0.89 0.83
N ARG A 217 -4.59 -1.84 -0.03
CA ARG A 217 -4.77 -1.74 -1.49
C ARG A 217 -5.83 -2.67 -2.04
N ILE A 218 -6.09 -3.80 -1.36
CA ILE A 218 -7.00 -4.84 -1.85
C ILE A 218 -8.19 -4.97 -0.90
N LYS A 219 -7.95 -5.23 0.39
CA LYS A 219 -9.07 -5.53 1.29
C LYS A 219 -9.94 -4.32 1.62
N ARG A 220 -9.33 -3.14 1.79
CA ARG A 220 -9.95 -1.89 2.24
C ARG A 220 -9.38 -0.65 1.50
N PRO A 221 -9.42 -0.61 0.15
CA PRO A 221 -8.77 0.43 -0.64
C PRO A 221 -9.27 1.85 -0.36
N THR A 222 -10.55 2.01 -0.02
CA THR A 222 -11.19 3.32 0.15
C THR A 222 -11.25 3.81 1.60
N GLU A 223 -11.01 2.94 2.60
CA GLU A 223 -11.43 3.22 3.98
C GLU A 223 -10.37 3.89 4.87
N ARG A 224 -9.19 4.29 4.34
CA ARG A 224 -8.02 4.73 5.17
C ARG A 224 -7.83 3.84 6.41
N TYR A 225 -8.12 2.54 6.25
CA TYR A 225 -8.34 1.62 7.36
C TYR A 225 -7.06 1.36 8.16
N VAL A 226 -5.89 1.36 7.51
CA VAL A 226 -4.60 1.29 8.20
C VAL A 226 -4.44 2.43 9.20
N LEU A 227 -4.77 3.66 8.81
CA LEU A 227 -4.61 4.81 9.70
C LEU A 227 -5.67 4.83 10.81
N HIS A 228 -6.95 4.74 10.47
CA HIS A 228 -8.01 4.95 11.46
C HIS A 228 -8.40 3.68 12.23
N GLY A 229 -8.33 2.53 11.56
CA GLY A 229 -8.68 1.23 12.11
C GLY A 229 -7.51 0.56 12.83
N ILE A 230 -6.34 0.47 12.18
CA ILE A 230 -5.20 -0.24 12.76
C ILE A 230 -4.44 0.68 13.73
N LEU A 231 -3.89 1.80 13.26
CA LEU A 231 -3.12 2.69 14.14
C LEU A 231 -4.03 3.43 15.13
N GLY A 232 -5.10 4.04 14.64
CA GLY A 232 -5.98 4.88 15.45
C GLY A 232 -6.95 4.11 16.36
N TYR A 233 -7.03 2.78 16.28
CA TYR A 233 -7.92 2.00 17.13
C TYR A 233 -7.24 0.77 17.72
N ASP A 234 -6.72 -0.15 16.90
CA ASP A 234 -6.11 -1.38 17.43
C ASP A 234 -4.79 -1.09 18.17
N TYR A 235 -3.86 -0.34 17.57
CA TYR A 235 -2.59 0.02 18.21
C TYR A 235 -2.84 0.86 19.47
N ALA A 236 -3.79 1.80 19.43
CA ALA A 236 -4.17 2.57 20.61
C ALA A 236 -4.73 1.69 21.74
N VAL A 237 -5.56 0.69 21.42
CA VAL A 237 -6.06 -0.28 22.41
C VAL A 237 -4.93 -1.13 22.98
N LEU A 238 -4.02 -1.64 22.14
CA LEU A 238 -2.84 -2.38 22.61
C LEU A 238 -1.95 -1.50 23.50
N TRP A 239 -1.73 -0.24 23.11
CA TRP A 239 -0.94 0.69 23.90
C TRP A 239 -1.55 0.94 25.28
N LEU A 240 -2.87 1.19 25.33
CA LEU A 240 -3.59 1.38 26.58
C LEU A 240 -3.57 0.13 27.48
N ALA A 241 -3.69 -1.06 26.88
CA ALA A 241 -3.74 -2.33 27.63
C ALA A 241 -2.37 -2.81 28.12
N TYR A 242 -1.29 -2.54 27.38
CA TYR A 242 0.01 -3.17 27.64
C TYR A 242 1.16 -2.18 27.88
N ALA A 243 1.13 -0.98 27.30
CA ALA A 243 2.24 -0.03 27.40
C ALA A 243 2.04 1.02 28.49
N LEU A 244 0.79 1.45 28.73
CA LEU A 244 0.46 2.60 29.57
C LEU A 244 1.19 2.60 30.93
N LEU A 245 1.20 1.46 31.61
CA LEU A 245 1.90 1.27 32.88
C LEU A 245 3.05 0.27 32.82
N SER A 246 3.56 -0.04 31.61
CA SER A 246 4.75 -0.86 31.50
C SER A 246 5.94 -0.14 32.15
N PRO A 247 6.76 -0.83 32.97
CA PRO A 247 8.02 -0.27 33.49
C PRO A 247 8.95 0.28 32.40
N SER A 248 8.81 -0.21 31.17
CA SER A 248 9.56 0.24 30.00
C SER A 248 8.63 0.79 28.91
N MET A 249 7.72 1.69 29.29
CA MET A 249 6.67 2.25 28.42
C MET A 249 7.11 2.55 26.98
N ILE A 250 8.26 3.23 26.78
CA ILE A 250 8.76 3.56 25.44
C ILE A 250 9.12 2.30 24.64
N ALA A 251 9.91 1.40 25.25
CA ALA A 251 10.30 0.15 24.60
C ALA A 251 9.09 -0.72 24.29
N THR A 252 8.15 -0.87 25.24
CA THR A 252 6.91 -1.60 25.04
C THR A 252 6.03 -0.98 23.96
N SER A 253 5.95 0.35 23.87
CA SER A 253 5.22 1.04 22.80
C SER A 253 5.78 0.71 21.41
N ILE A 254 7.11 0.72 21.27
CA ILE A 254 7.79 0.40 20.01
C ILE A 254 7.63 -1.10 19.70
N ALA A 255 7.83 -1.97 20.69
CA ALA A 255 7.71 -3.42 20.55
C ALA A 255 6.30 -3.83 20.11
N ILE A 256 5.23 -3.28 20.72
CA ILE A 256 3.84 -3.48 20.29
C ILE A 256 3.66 -3.10 18.83
N GLY A 257 4.30 -2.02 18.36
CA GLY A 257 4.23 -1.61 16.96
C GLY A 257 4.78 -2.69 16.02
N PHE A 258 5.94 -3.26 16.36
CA PHE A 258 6.54 -4.36 15.60
C PHE A 258 5.72 -5.65 15.69
N TYR A 259 5.22 -6.02 16.87
CA TYR A 259 4.35 -7.20 17.01
C TYR A 259 3.01 -7.03 16.29
N LEU A 260 2.45 -5.83 16.24
CA LEU A 260 1.25 -5.55 15.46
C LEU A 260 1.50 -5.69 13.97
N LEU A 261 2.62 -5.16 13.47
CA LEU A 261 3.00 -5.36 12.07
C LEU A 261 3.27 -6.84 11.75
N ALA A 262 3.90 -7.57 12.67
CA ALA A 262 4.13 -9.01 12.53
C ALA A 262 2.81 -9.79 12.48
N PHE A 263 1.88 -9.47 13.38
CA PHE A 263 0.52 -10.02 13.40
C PHE A 263 -0.17 -9.78 12.06
N PHE A 264 -0.17 -8.54 11.58
CA PHE A 264 -0.81 -8.21 10.30
C PHE A 264 -0.16 -8.87 9.09
N ALA A 265 1.17 -9.06 9.10
CA ALA A 265 1.85 -9.79 8.03
C ALA A 265 1.24 -11.19 7.84
N VAL A 266 1.02 -11.93 8.94
CA VAL A 266 0.40 -13.27 8.90
C VAL A 266 -1.12 -13.19 8.72
N TYR A 267 -1.78 -12.22 9.34
CA TYR A 267 -3.23 -12.01 9.24
C TYR A 267 -3.67 -11.75 7.78
N GLU A 268 -2.85 -11.04 7.00
CA GLU A 268 -3.10 -10.79 5.58
C GLU A 268 -3.02 -12.05 4.71
N ILE A 269 -2.31 -13.10 5.14
CA ILE A 269 -2.37 -14.41 4.49
C ILE A 269 -3.79 -14.97 4.59
N GLY A 270 -4.40 -14.86 5.77
CA GLY A 270 -5.79 -15.24 6.00
C GLY A 270 -6.78 -14.48 5.12
N TYR A 271 -6.58 -13.17 4.95
CA TYR A 271 -7.38 -12.36 4.02
C TYR A 271 -7.20 -12.79 2.57
N TYR A 272 -5.96 -12.98 2.13
CA TYR A 272 -5.64 -13.43 0.78
C TYR A 272 -6.30 -14.77 0.45
N GLU A 273 -6.23 -15.73 1.37
CA GLU A 273 -6.86 -17.03 1.21
C GLU A 273 -8.38 -16.96 1.27
N ASN A 274 -8.96 -16.14 2.16
CA ASN A 274 -10.40 -15.95 2.22
C ASN A 274 -10.93 -15.41 0.89
N ASP A 275 -10.22 -14.51 0.23
CA ASP A 275 -10.67 -13.95 -1.06
C ASP A 275 -10.60 -15.00 -2.17
N ARG A 276 -9.57 -15.87 -2.17
CA ARG A 276 -9.50 -17.03 -3.08
C ARG A 276 -10.61 -18.04 -2.83
N VAL A 277 -10.86 -18.40 -1.57
CA VAL A 277 -11.92 -19.34 -1.17
C VAL A 277 -13.29 -18.77 -1.50
N GLY A 278 -13.48 -17.47 -1.27
CA GLY A 278 -14.69 -16.74 -1.64
C GLY A 278 -15.01 -16.92 -3.12
N LEU A 279 -14.07 -16.56 -4.00
CA LEU A 279 -14.24 -16.71 -5.46
C LEU A 279 -14.51 -18.15 -5.89
N ALA A 280 -13.90 -19.14 -5.23
CA ALA A 280 -14.01 -20.54 -5.61
C ALA A 280 -15.29 -21.23 -5.10
N ARG A 281 -15.83 -20.82 -3.94
CA ARG A 281 -16.85 -21.60 -3.23
C ARG A 281 -18.13 -20.82 -2.89
N GLU A 282 -18.10 -19.49 -2.85
CA GLU A 282 -19.25 -18.71 -2.40
C GLU A 282 -20.14 -18.28 -3.58
N LYS A 283 -21.47 -18.36 -3.40
CA LYS A 283 -22.43 -17.92 -4.41
C LYS A 283 -22.38 -16.41 -4.68
N LYS A 284 -22.00 -15.62 -3.67
CA LYS A 284 -21.90 -14.15 -3.71
C LYS A 284 -20.61 -13.72 -3.01
N PRO A 285 -19.44 -13.91 -3.64
CA PRO A 285 -18.17 -13.58 -3.02
C PRO A 285 -18.04 -12.07 -2.83
N VAL A 286 -17.57 -11.66 -1.65
CA VAL A 286 -17.24 -10.25 -1.37
C VAL A 286 -15.74 -10.07 -1.50
N VAL A 287 -15.32 -9.85 -2.75
CA VAL A 287 -13.92 -9.67 -3.16
C VAL A 287 -13.82 -8.38 -3.96
N SER A 288 -12.78 -7.60 -3.70
CA SER A 288 -12.59 -6.29 -4.35
C SER A 288 -12.14 -6.45 -5.80
N ALA A 289 -12.37 -5.43 -6.63
CA ALA A 289 -11.90 -5.43 -8.02
C ALA A 289 -10.36 -5.46 -8.07
N GLU A 290 -9.71 -4.79 -7.12
CA GLU A 290 -8.26 -4.72 -6.97
C GLU A 290 -7.63 -6.09 -6.68
N PHE A 291 -8.39 -7.08 -6.20
CA PHE A 291 -7.86 -8.43 -6.00
C PHE A 291 -7.46 -9.08 -7.33
N ALA A 292 -8.26 -8.91 -8.39
CA ALA A 292 -7.95 -9.45 -9.71
C ALA A 292 -6.68 -8.81 -10.29
N GLU A 293 -6.52 -7.50 -10.10
CA GLU A 293 -5.37 -6.76 -10.62
C GLU A 293 -4.10 -6.97 -9.79
N LEU A 294 -4.20 -6.92 -8.46
CA LEU A 294 -3.04 -6.84 -7.58
C LEU A 294 -2.79 -8.10 -6.76
N GLY A 295 -3.78 -8.99 -6.57
CA GLY A 295 -3.71 -10.12 -5.66
C GLY A 295 -2.52 -11.06 -5.92
N HIS A 296 -2.11 -11.20 -7.19
CA HIS A 296 -0.96 -12.02 -7.59
C HIS A 296 0.39 -11.54 -7.04
N ASN A 297 0.48 -10.28 -6.60
CA ASN A 297 1.68 -9.69 -5.99
C ASN A 297 1.84 -10.05 -4.50
N PHE A 298 0.77 -10.52 -3.85
CA PHE A 298 0.84 -11.00 -2.47
C PHE A 298 1.48 -12.39 -2.44
N LYS A 299 2.56 -12.54 -1.66
CA LYS A 299 3.32 -13.79 -1.55
C LYS A 299 3.32 -14.27 -0.10
N PRO A 300 2.56 -15.33 0.27
CA PRO A 300 2.47 -15.80 1.65
C PRO A 300 3.81 -16.13 2.31
N ALA A 301 4.77 -16.68 1.56
CA ALA A 301 6.10 -16.97 2.08
C ALA A 301 6.84 -15.69 2.54
N TRP A 302 6.72 -14.59 1.78
CA TRP A 302 7.29 -13.31 2.16
C TRP A 302 6.57 -12.69 3.35
N ALA A 303 5.25 -12.84 3.42
CA ALA A 303 4.47 -12.40 4.57
C ALA A 303 4.94 -13.10 5.87
N TRP A 304 5.25 -14.40 5.82
CA TRP A 304 5.87 -15.12 6.95
C TRP A 304 7.27 -14.60 7.30
N ILE A 305 8.13 -14.38 6.30
CA ILE A 305 9.48 -13.82 6.53
C ILE A 305 9.36 -12.46 7.23
N PHE A 306 8.49 -11.58 6.76
CA PHE A 306 8.25 -10.29 7.43
C PHE A 306 7.69 -10.48 8.84
N GLY A 307 6.73 -11.39 9.04
CA GLY A 307 6.20 -11.71 10.37
C GLY A 307 7.28 -12.14 11.36
N ILE A 308 8.15 -13.08 10.95
CA ILE A 308 9.26 -13.59 11.77
C ILE A 308 10.26 -12.49 12.11
N VAL A 309 10.69 -11.71 11.12
CA VAL A 309 11.69 -10.63 11.31
C VAL A 309 11.12 -9.52 12.19
N LEU A 310 9.87 -9.10 11.97
CA LEU A 310 9.24 -8.06 12.78
C LEU A 310 8.99 -8.53 14.21
N ALA A 311 8.59 -9.79 14.42
CA ALA A 311 8.47 -10.36 15.76
C ALA A 311 9.82 -10.40 16.49
N ALA A 312 10.91 -10.71 15.78
CA ALA A 312 12.26 -10.68 16.34
C ALA A 312 12.69 -9.26 16.73
N ILE A 313 12.42 -8.25 15.89
CA ILE A 313 12.70 -6.85 16.23
C ILE A 313 11.90 -6.42 17.46
N GLY A 314 10.61 -6.77 17.53
CA GLY A 314 9.77 -6.50 18.71
C GLY A 314 10.33 -7.13 19.99
N ALA A 315 10.74 -8.39 19.92
CA ALA A 315 11.37 -9.10 21.04
C ALA A 315 12.69 -8.48 21.48
N ALA A 316 13.53 -8.06 20.54
CA ALA A 316 14.78 -7.37 20.85
C ALA A 316 14.54 -6.04 21.57
N VAL A 317 13.60 -5.23 21.06
CA VAL A 317 13.25 -3.93 21.67
C VAL A 317 12.69 -4.13 23.08
N GLN A 318 11.79 -5.11 23.28
CA GLN A 318 11.21 -5.38 24.60
C GLN A 318 12.28 -5.87 25.58
N THR A 319 13.15 -6.79 25.17
CA THR A 319 14.28 -7.29 25.99
C THR A 319 15.25 -6.17 26.36
N PHE A 320 15.51 -5.24 25.45
CA PHE A 320 16.36 -4.08 25.73
C PHE A 320 15.73 -3.15 26.78
N GLY A 321 14.40 -2.95 26.72
CA GLY A 321 13.68 -2.12 27.69
C GLY A 321 13.49 -2.78 29.06
N GLN A 322 13.42 -4.11 29.11
CA GLN A 322 13.29 -4.92 30.33
C GLN A 322 14.32 -6.05 30.27
N PRO A 323 15.54 -5.84 30.79
CA PRO A 323 16.64 -6.81 30.61
C PRO A 323 16.47 -8.11 31.39
N ALA A 324 15.59 -8.12 32.40
CA ALA A 324 15.25 -9.30 33.17
C ALA A 324 13.78 -9.28 33.59
N VAL A 325 13.14 -10.44 33.60
CA VAL A 325 11.77 -10.65 34.08
C VAL A 325 11.70 -11.95 34.87
N THR A 326 11.11 -11.89 36.05
CA THR A 326 10.76 -13.09 36.83
C THR A 326 9.46 -13.67 36.31
N THR A 327 9.53 -14.90 35.79
CA THR A 327 8.38 -15.67 35.33
C THR A 327 8.05 -16.78 36.32
N ARG A 328 6.92 -17.47 36.13
CA ARG A 328 6.57 -18.65 36.95
C ARG A 328 7.56 -19.81 36.83
N ILE A 329 8.34 -19.85 35.75
CA ILE A 329 9.33 -20.90 35.47
C ILE A 329 10.76 -20.47 35.83
N GLY A 330 10.94 -19.27 36.40
CA GLY A 330 12.23 -18.73 36.83
C GLY A 330 12.54 -17.37 36.23
N ASP A 331 13.72 -16.86 36.55
CA ASP A 331 14.22 -15.57 36.05
C ASP A 331 14.78 -15.72 34.64
N LEU A 332 14.28 -14.91 33.72
CA LEU A 332 14.74 -14.85 32.34
C LEU A 332 15.47 -13.54 32.11
N SER A 333 16.63 -13.60 31.45
CA SER A 333 17.40 -12.41 31.07
C SER A 333 18.12 -12.62 29.74
N GLY A 334 18.55 -11.51 29.13
CA GLY A 334 19.35 -11.52 27.91
C GLY A 334 18.73 -12.34 26.77
N VAL A 335 19.50 -13.28 26.21
CA VAL A 335 19.07 -14.11 25.06
C VAL A 335 17.87 -15.00 25.41
N ASN A 336 17.76 -15.49 26.65
CA ASN A 336 16.64 -16.34 27.06
C ASN A 336 15.33 -15.55 27.11
N LEU A 337 15.39 -14.30 27.57
CA LEU A 337 14.22 -13.41 27.58
C LEU A 337 13.82 -13.00 26.16
N PHE A 338 14.79 -12.70 25.29
CA PHE A 338 14.54 -12.48 23.86
C PHE A 338 13.86 -13.69 23.22
N ALA A 339 14.39 -14.89 23.45
CA ALA A 339 13.84 -16.12 22.90
C ALA A 339 12.41 -16.36 23.42
N TRP A 340 12.15 -16.09 24.70
CA TRP A 340 10.81 -16.18 25.28
C TRP A 340 9.81 -15.27 24.57
N TYR A 341 10.10 -13.97 24.48
CA TYR A 341 9.22 -13.01 23.81
C TYR A 341 9.00 -13.36 22.33
N TRP A 342 10.07 -13.76 21.63
CA TRP A 342 9.97 -14.15 20.24
C TRP A 342 9.14 -15.43 20.06
N CYS A 343 9.37 -16.46 20.87
CA CYS A 343 8.60 -17.70 20.84
C CYS A 343 7.11 -17.45 21.12
N MET A 344 6.77 -16.64 22.13
CA MET A 344 5.37 -16.31 22.43
C MET A 344 4.71 -15.51 21.30
N ALA A 345 5.44 -14.58 20.67
CA ALA A 345 4.96 -13.89 19.47
C ALA A 345 4.70 -14.89 18.32
N MET A 346 5.63 -15.83 18.08
CA MET A 346 5.45 -16.87 17.06
C MET A 346 4.26 -17.78 17.37
N THR A 347 4.01 -18.13 18.63
CA THR A 347 2.82 -18.88 19.05
C THR A 347 1.54 -18.14 18.67
N LEU A 348 1.47 -16.82 18.92
CA LEU A 348 0.33 -16.00 18.50
C LEU A 348 0.14 -16.00 16.97
N LEU A 349 1.23 -15.84 16.21
CA LEU A 349 1.18 -15.84 14.74
C LEU A 349 0.69 -17.19 14.18
N ILE A 350 1.19 -18.31 14.74
CA ILE A 350 0.78 -19.67 14.34
C ILE A 350 -0.69 -19.91 14.72
N ALA A 351 -1.12 -19.53 15.93
CA ALA A 351 -2.51 -19.64 16.34
C ALA A 351 -3.43 -18.86 15.39
N THR A 352 -3.08 -17.61 15.08
CA THR A 352 -3.80 -16.78 14.10
C THR A 352 -3.92 -17.47 12.74
N ARG A 353 -2.82 -18.09 12.27
CA ARG A 353 -2.81 -18.84 11.02
C ARG A 353 -3.78 -20.02 11.06
N LEU A 354 -3.74 -20.82 12.12
CA LEU A 354 -4.62 -21.97 12.31
C LEU A 354 -6.09 -21.54 12.40
N THR A 355 -6.38 -20.47 13.13
CA THR A 355 -7.72 -19.89 13.23
C THR A 355 -8.23 -19.44 11.85
N PHE A 356 -7.39 -18.88 10.99
CA PHE A 356 -7.77 -18.58 9.60
C PHE A 356 -7.97 -19.82 8.74
N MET A 357 -7.18 -20.88 8.92
CA MET A 357 -7.39 -22.15 8.21
C MET A 357 -8.76 -22.73 8.56
N TRP A 358 -9.14 -22.69 9.84
CA TRP A 358 -10.47 -23.06 10.30
C TRP A 358 -11.54 -22.11 9.75
N PHE A 359 -11.33 -20.80 9.82
CA PHE A 359 -12.25 -19.80 9.26
C PHE A 359 -12.55 -20.06 7.77
N ASN A 360 -11.53 -20.37 6.97
CA ASN A 360 -11.63 -20.60 5.54
C ASN A 360 -12.22 -21.98 5.18
N SER A 361 -12.26 -22.93 6.11
CA SER A 361 -12.93 -24.23 5.90
C SER A 361 -14.44 -24.17 6.15
N LEU A 362 -14.91 -23.17 6.90
CA LEU A 362 -16.32 -23.03 7.26
C LEU A 362 -17.18 -22.32 6.20
N THR A 363 -18.48 -22.62 6.24
CA THR A 363 -19.49 -21.86 5.50
C THR A 363 -19.58 -20.41 6.01
N PRO A 364 -19.95 -19.43 5.16
CA PRO A 364 -19.93 -18.01 5.52
C PRO A 364 -20.66 -17.65 6.83
N ARG A 365 -21.75 -18.35 7.16
CA ARG A 365 -22.51 -18.13 8.41
C ARG A 365 -21.76 -18.61 9.66
N LEU A 366 -21.08 -19.76 9.58
CA LEU A 366 -20.35 -20.33 10.72
C LEU A 366 -19.04 -19.61 11.02
N ARG A 367 -18.53 -18.80 10.08
CA ARG A 367 -17.33 -17.98 10.27
C ARG A 367 -17.43 -16.97 11.42
N ILE A 368 -18.62 -16.72 11.97
CA ILE A 368 -18.80 -15.85 13.14
C ILE A 368 -18.00 -16.33 14.35
N VAL A 369 -17.83 -17.64 14.53
CA VAL A 369 -17.10 -18.21 15.68
C VAL A 369 -15.60 -17.95 15.57
N PRO A 370 -14.89 -18.42 14.52
CA PRO A 370 -13.47 -18.11 14.37
C PRO A 370 -13.21 -16.60 14.19
N MET A 371 -14.17 -15.82 13.70
CA MET A 371 -14.02 -14.36 13.68
C MET A 371 -13.86 -13.75 15.08
N LEU A 372 -14.62 -14.25 16.07
CA LEU A 372 -14.48 -13.79 17.46
C LEU A 372 -13.09 -14.09 17.98
N ILE A 373 -12.60 -15.32 17.75
CA ILE A 373 -11.26 -15.75 18.15
C ILE A 373 -10.20 -14.87 17.49
N LEU A 374 -10.31 -14.59 16.19
CA LEU A 374 -9.41 -13.66 15.49
C LEU A 374 -9.43 -12.24 16.09
N GLN A 375 -10.57 -11.75 16.60
CA GLN A 375 -10.63 -10.45 17.27
C GLN A 375 -9.98 -10.48 18.66
N VAL A 376 -10.11 -11.59 19.38
CA VAL A 376 -9.43 -11.81 20.67
C VAL A 376 -7.92 -11.91 20.45
N GLU A 377 -7.45 -12.73 19.50
CA GLU A 377 -6.02 -12.86 19.15
C GLU A 377 -5.39 -11.51 18.78
N ARG A 378 -6.13 -10.67 18.03
CA ARG A 378 -5.68 -9.33 17.60
C ARG A 378 -5.48 -8.33 18.74
N THR A 379 -6.02 -8.58 19.92
CA THR A 379 -5.92 -7.65 21.06
C THR A 379 -5.40 -8.33 22.31
N LEU A 380 -6.13 -9.31 22.84
CA LEU A 380 -5.77 -10.04 24.05
C LEU A 380 -4.66 -11.07 23.83
N GLY A 381 -4.44 -11.54 22.60
CA GLY A 381 -3.38 -12.49 22.27
C GLY A 381 -1.97 -12.00 22.66
N TYR A 382 -1.80 -10.69 22.84
CA TYR A 382 -0.54 -10.11 23.27
C TYR A 382 -0.20 -10.37 24.74
N ALA A 383 -1.18 -10.81 25.54
CA ALA A 383 -0.98 -11.22 26.92
C ALA A 383 -0.10 -12.48 27.07
N LEU A 384 0.13 -13.23 25.97
CA LEU A 384 1.10 -14.34 25.96
C LEU A 384 2.54 -13.86 26.25
N MET A 385 2.85 -12.60 25.93
CA MET A 385 4.21 -12.07 26.00
C MET A 385 4.31 -10.76 26.78
N LEU A 386 3.23 -10.02 26.97
CA LEU A 386 3.23 -8.74 27.69
C LEU A 386 2.32 -8.81 28.91
N ALA A 387 2.74 -8.17 30.00
CA ALA A 387 1.92 -8.03 31.20
C ALA A 387 0.68 -7.17 30.88
N ILE A 388 -0.46 -7.54 31.47
CA ILE A 388 -1.74 -6.86 31.31
C ILE A 388 -2.43 -6.82 32.67
N ASP A 389 -3.11 -5.72 32.95
CA ASP A 389 -3.95 -5.54 34.12
C ASP A 389 -5.42 -5.90 33.82
N VAL A 390 -6.27 -5.83 34.83
CA VAL A 390 -7.70 -6.15 34.68
C VAL A 390 -8.38 -5.17 33.72
N ALA A 391 -8.10 -3.86 33.83
CA ALA A 391 -8.72 -2.86 32.99
C ALA A 391 -8.32 -3.04 31.51
N GLY A 392 -7.04 -3.28 31.24
CA GLY A 392 -6.52 -3.62 29.91
C GLY A 392 -7.14 -4.90 29.35
N ALA A 393 -7.29 -5.95 30.16
CA ALA A 393 -7.91 -7.20 29.72
C ALA A 393 -9.39 -6.99 29.32
N VAL A 394 -10.16 -6.28 30.15
CA VAL A 394 -11.56 -5.93 29.86
C VAL A 394 -11.67 -5.04 28.63
N LEU A 395 -10.74 -4.09 28.44
CA LEU A 395 -10.66 -3.27 27.23
C LEU A 395 -10.47 -4.13 25.96
N CYS A 396 -9.54 -5.09 25.98
CA CYS A 396 -9.30 -5.99 24.86
C CYS A 396 -10.55 -6.83 24.52
N VAL A 397 -11.22 -7.40 25.53
CA VAL A 397 -12.47 -8.16 25.33
C VAL A 397 -13.58 -7.26 24.76
N SER A 398 -13.76 -6.07 25.31
CA SER A 398 -14.77 -5.11 24.86
C SER A 398 -14.52 -4.65 23.43
N HIS A 399 -13.26 -4.47 23.06
CA HIS A 399 -12.86 -4.16 21.69
C HIS A 399 -13.16 -5.33 20.75
N ALA A 400 -12.82 -6.56 21.14
CA ALA A 400 -13.07 -7.75 20.35
C ALA A 400 -14.56 -7.92 20.05
N ILE A 401 -15.42 -7.76 21.07
CA ILE A 401 -16.88 -7.80 20.92
C ILE A 401 -17.38 -6.69 20.00
N GLY A 402 -16.92 -5.45 20.19
CA GLY A 402 -17.30 -4.30 19.36
C GLY A 402 -16.93 -4.46 17.88
N ARG A 403 -15.90 -5.24 17.55
CA ARG A 403 -15.52 -5.60 16.17
C ARG A 403 -16.27 -6.83 15.66
N TRP A 404 -16.59 -7.77 16.54
CA TRP A 404 -17.25 -9.03 16.21
C TRP A 404 -18.74 -8.86 15.91
N VAL A 405 -19.48 -8.09 16.71
CA VAL A 405 -20.93 -7.90 16.52
C VAL A 405 -21.28 -7.33 15.13
N PRO A 406 -20.61 -6.28 14.60
CA PRO A 406 -20.84 -5.83 13.22
C PRO A 406 -20.64 -6.93 12.17
N TYR A 407 -19.71 -7.85 12.40
CA TYR A 407 -19.48 -8.98 11.51
C TYR A 407 -20.62 -9.99 11.57
N VAL A 408 -21.16 -10.27 12.77
CA VAL A 408 -22.37 -11.10 12.93
C VAL A 408 -23.53 -10.48 12.17
N ILE A 409 -23.83 -9.19 12.39
CA ILE A 409 -24.90 -8.46 11.69
C ILE A 409 -24.78 -8.62 10.17
N TYR A 410 -23.57 -8.38 9.63
CA TYR A 410 -23.29 -8.56 8.21
C TYR A 410 -23.55 -9.98 7.70
N ARG A 411 -23.18 -11.02 8.46
CA ARG A 411 -23.37 -12.42 8.06
C ARG A 411 -24.83 -12.88 8.08
N PHE A 412 -25.67 -12.21 8.87
CA PHE A 412 -27.12 -12.45 8.91
C PHE A 412 -27.93 -11.44 8.06
N GLY A 413 -27.28 -10.67 7.20
CA GLY A 413 -27.93 -9.84 6.18
C GLY A 413 -28.22 -8.39 6.57
N GLY A 414 -27.79 -7.94 7.76
CA GLY A 414 -27.88 -6.53 8.16
C GLY A 414 -26.72 -5.68 7.64
N ASP A 415 -26.89 -4.36 7.66
CA ASP A 415 -25.79 -3.43 7.36
C ASP A 415 -24.92 -3.16 8.60
N ARG A 416 -23.69 -3.66 8.57
CA ARG A 416 -22.70 -3.44 9.62
C ARG A 416 -22.30 -1.97 9.82
N ARG A 417 -22.56 -1.09 8.85
CA ARG A 417 -22.16 0.33 8.90
C ARG A 417 -23.04 1.17 9.83
N ASP A 418 -24.21 0.65 10.17
CA ASP A 418 -25.18 1.29 11.05
C ASP A 418 -24.96 0.94 12.51
N PHE A 419 -24.17 -0.11 12.80
CA PHE A 419 -23.85 -0.48 14.16
C PHE A 419 -22.83 0.48 14.80
N PRO A 420 -23.14 1.11 15.95
CA PRO A 420 -22.25 2.03 16.63
C PRO A 420 -21.19 1.27 17.45
N ALA A 421 -20.18 0.76 16.75
CA ALA A 421 -19.17 -0.12 17.33
C ALA A 421 -18.41 0.49 18.51
N HIS A 422 -18.11 1.80 18.49
CA HIS A 422 -17.40 2.44 19.60
C HIS A 422 -18.28 2.63 20.83
N ILE A 423 -19.57 2.91 20.64
CA ILE A 423 -20.54 2.95 21.75
C ILE A 423 -20.68 1.56 22.36
N ALA A 424 -20.83 0.53 21.52
CA ALA A 424 -20.91 -0.85 22.00
C ALA A 424 -19.67 -1.27 22.81
N THR A 425 -18.47 -0.95 22.33
CA THR A 425 -17.23 -1.20 23.09
C THR A 425 -17.23 -0.47 24.44
N LEU A 426 -17.65 0.79 24.49
CA LEU A 426 -17.75 1.54 25.75
C LEU A 426 -18.75 0.89 26.72
N VAL A 427 -19.94 0.52 26.24
CA VAL A 427 -20.97 -0.13 27.07
C VAL A 427 -20.46 -1.45 27.62
N VAL A 428 -19.87 -2.31 26.78
CA VAL A 428 -19.32 -3.59 27.24
C VAL A 428 -18.23 -3.38 28.28
N PHE A 429 -17.34 -2.40 28.08
CA PHE A 429 -16.29 -2.07 29.05
C PHE A 429 -16.87 -1.65 30.42
N MET A 430 -17.85 -0.75 30.40
CA MET A 430 -18.49 -0.24 31.62
C MET A 430 -19.33 -1.31 32.35
N VAL A 431 -19.80 -2.34 31.65
CA VAL A 431 -20.54 -3.46 32.26
C VAL A 431 -19.60 -4.53 32.79
N CYS A 432 -18.58 -4.92 32.01
CA CYS A 432 -17.69 -6.01 32.39
C CYS A 432 -16.75 -5.65 33.53
N LEU A 433 -16.26 -4.40 33.61
CA LEU A 433 -15.29 -4.04 34.64
C LEU A 433 -15.86 -4.12 36.07
N PRO A 434 -17.07 -3.58 36.38
CA PRO A 434 -17.69 -3.78 37.69
C PRO A 434 -18.00 -5.25 37.99
N MET A 435 -18.36 -6.05 36.99
CA MET A 435 -18.61 -7.49 37.17
C MET A 435 -17.35 -8.21 37.70
N VAL A 436 -16.16 -7.84 37.22
CA VAL A 436 -14.91 -8.43 37.72
C VAL A 436 -14.70 -8.10 39.22
N ALA A 437 -14.92 -6.84 39.64
CA ALA A 437 -14.82 -6.49 41.07
C ALA A 437 -15.83 -7.25 41.94
N ILE A 438 -17.05 -7.45 41.45
CA ILE A 438 -18.08 -8.21 42.16
C ILE A 438 -17.66 -9.67 42.34
N ILE A 439 -17.13 -10.30 41.27
CA ILE A 439 -16.68 -11.69 41.29
C ILE A 439 -15.50 -11.88 42.26
N ASP A 440 -14.52 -10.99 42.21
CA ASP A 440 -13.33 -11.03 43.07
C ASP A 440 -13.61 -10.52 44.49
N ARG A 441 -14.84 -10.09 44.77
CA ARG A 441 -15.28 -9.52 46.05
C ARG A 441 -14.43 -8.31 46.47
N LEU A 442 -13.92 -7.57 45.50
CA LEU A 442 -13.17 -6.34 45.72
C LEU A 442 -14.15 -5.15 45.81
N PRO A 443 -13.84 -4.12 46.61
CA PRO A 443 -14.58 -2.86 46.55
C PRO A 443 -14.58 -2.31 45.13
N ILE A 444 -15.71 -1.83 44.60
CA ILE A 444 -15.78 -1.30 43.21
C ILE A 444 -14.74 -0.20 42.97
N THR A 445 -14.38 0.55 44.01
CA THR A 445 -13.34 1.59 43.98
C THR A 445 -11.94 1.05 43.68
N SER A 446 -11.66 -0.24 43.88
CA SER A 446 -10.38 -0.86 43.50
C SER A 446 -10.13 -0.83 42.01
N ASN A 447 -11.20 -0.71 41.20
CA ASN A 447 -11.12 -0.60 39.75
C ASN A 447 -10.91 0.85 39.28
N PHE A 448 -10.96 1.85 40.16
CA PHE A 448 -10.74 3.25 39.81
C PHE A 448 -9.25 3.59 39.77
N THR A 449 -8.53 2.83 38.96
CA THR A 449 -7.11 3.04 38.68
C THR A 449 -6.91 4.14 37.63
N ILE A 450 -5.68 4.60 37.44
CA ILE A 450 -5.36 5.61 36.42
C ILE A 450 -5.71 5.07 35.03
N GLU A 451 -5.46 3.78 34.81
CA GLU A 451 -5.75 3.00 33.62
C GLU A 451 -7.24 3.06 33.31
N PHE A 452 -8.10 2.83 34.30
CA PHE A 452 -9.54 2.95 34.13
C PHE A 452 -9.95 4.34 33.61
N PHE A 453 -9.44 5.42 34.21
CA PHE A 453 -9.80 6.78 33.79
C PHE A 453 -9.29 7.12 32.39
N VAL A 454 -8.05 6.74 32.07
CA VAL A 454 -7.46 6.98 30.74
C VAL A 454 -8.19 6.17 29.66
N ILE A 455 -8.46 4.89 29.91
CA ILE A 455 -9.20 4.00 29.01
C ILE A 455 -10.63 4.52 28.81
N THR A 456 -11.33 4.88 29.89
CA THR A 456 -12.69 5.41 29.81
C THR A 456 -12.73 6.70 29.00
N THR A 457 -11.81 7.62 29.24
CA THR A 457 -11.69 8.88 28.49
C THR A 457 -11.50 8.61 27.00
N TYR A 458 -10.61 7.69 26.65
CA TYR A 458 -10.39 7.27 25.27
C TYR A 458 -11.65 6.68 24.64
N LEU A 459 -12.33 5.75 25.32
CA LEU A 459 -13.54 5.11 24.82
C LEU A 459 -14.69 6.11 24.65
N VAL A 460 -14.88 7.05 25.58
CA VAL A 460 -15.87 8.13 25.47
C VAL A 460 -15.57 9.01 24.26
N ALA A 461 -14.30 9.41 24.07
CA ALA A 461 -13.90 10.20 22.92
C ALA A 461 -14.14 9.48 21.57
N ARG A 462 -13.99 8.15 21.53
CA ARG A 462 -14.32 7.32 20.35
C ARG A 462 -15.84 7.19 20.16
N ALA A 463 -16.58 6.90 21.22
CA ALA A 463 -18.04 6.79 21.20
C ALA A 463 -18.73 8.10 20.76
N ALA A 464 -18.17 9.25 21.15
CA ALA A 464 -18.64 10.56 20.71
C ALA A 464 -18.62 10.72 19.18
N LYS A 465 -17.69 10.08 18.47
CA LYS A 465 -17.64 10.11 17.00
C LYS A 465 -18.83 9.38 16.37
N ASP A 466 -19.21 8.23 16.91
CA ASP A 466 -20.38 7.48 16.45
C ASP A 466 -21.68 8.27 16.70
N LEU A 467 -21.79 8.91 17.87
CA LEU A 467 -22.93 9.76 18.20
C LEU A 467 -23.03 10.97 17.26
N GLN A 468 -21.90 11.62 16.95
CA GLN A 468 -21.86 12.73 15.99
C GLN A 468 -22.28 12.28 14.58
N LYS A 469 -21.81 11.10 14.14
CA LYS A 469 -22.23 10.50 12.86
C LYS A 469 -23.75 10.31 12.82
N TYR A 470 -24.32 9.69 13.86
CA TYR A 470 -25.76 9.46 13.96
C TYR A 470 -26.57 10.76 13.93
N ARG A 471 -26.15 11.78 14.69
CA ARG A 471 -26.79 13.12 14.68
C ARG A 471 -26.79 13.77 13.30
N ARG A 472 -25.71 13.61 12.53
CA ARG A 472 -25.63 14.15 11.16
C ARG A 472 -26.59 13.42 10.21
N THR A 473 -26.66 12.11 10.29
CA THR A 473 -27.59 11.31 9.47
C THR A 473 -29.04 11.65 9.78
N MET A 474 -29.40 11.78 11.07
CA MET A 474 -30.76 12.17 11.47
C MET A 474 -31.15 13.56 10.98
N LYS A 475 -30.23 14.54 11.04
CA LYS A 475 -30.47 15.88 10.49
C LYS A 475 -30.67 15.87 8.98
N ALA A 476 -29.91 15.05 8.25
CA ALA A 476 -30.03 14.92 6.80
C ALA A 476 -31.31 14.18 6.36
N ALA A 477 -31.88 13.32 7.21
CA ALA A 477 -33.15 12.64 6.94
C ALA A 477 -34.38 13.47 7.32
N ALA A 478 -34.21 14.54 8.10
CA ALA A 478 -35.27 15.47 8.51
C ALA A 478 -35.37 16.70 7.58
N GLN A 479 -34.48 16.81 6.60
CA GLN A 479 -34.51 17.78 5.49
C GLN A 479 -34.92 17.04 4.23
#